data_AF-A0A1X1Z7X4-F1
#
_entry.id   AF-A0A1X1Z7X4-F1
#
_cell.length_a   1.000
_cell.length_b   1.000
_cell.length_c   1.000
_cell.angle_alpha   90.00
_cell.angle_beta   90.00
_cell.angle_gamma   90.00
#
_symmetry.space_group_name_H-M   'P 1'
#
loop_
_entity.id
_entity.type
_entity.pdbx_description
1 polymer ?
#
loop_
_entity_poly.entity_id
_entity_poly.type
_entity_poly.pdbx_seq_one_letter_code
_entity_poly.pdbx_strand_id
1 'polypeptide(L)'
;MDEDCLKLTTYLAECRRTDEGFVADVLLDLYARHRVACGVVLRGIGGFGSGRHLRTDESLTLSHDPPVAIVAVDTKAKIEALLDQVLAVKQRGLVTLERARLLREDGAFLGPVELPDELREAVKLTVYVGRKERVDGAPAYVGVCDLLHRRRIAGASVLLGVDGVTHGQRQRARFFGRNANVPMMIVAVGSGERIGGVLPELAALLRRPTMTLERVRVCKRDGELLERPHALPGFDDCGLALFQKLTIYTSESALHDGVPIHRAIVQRLYQREAPDGATVLRGIWGYHGDHQPHGDKWLSLRRRVPVVTIVVDTPANISESFDVIDELTRDDGLVTSEMVPAVVSDEHDTDEGPPRMAHHSY
;
A
#
# COMPACT_ATOMS: atom_id res chain seq x y z
N MET A 1 6.66 -3.32 21.25
CA MET A 1 8.01 -3.68 20.74
C MET A 1 8.17 -3.09 19.35
N ASP A 2 9.35 -2.56 19.03
CA ASP A 2 9.77 -2.20 17.67
C ASP A 2 10.62 -3.35 17.13
N GLU A 3 10.13 -4.04 16.10
CA GLU A 3 10.80 -5.21 15.52
C GLU A 3 10.91 -5.06 14.00
N ASP A 4 11.96 -5.65 13.42
CA ASP A 4 12.07 -5.82 11.98
C ASP A 4 10.88 -6.63 11.44
N CYS A 5 10.18 -6.06 10.47
CA CYS A 5 9.03 -6.69 9.84
C CYS A 5 9.11 -6.64 8.33
N LEU A 6 8.38 -7.55 7.70
CA LEU A 6 8.18 -7.55 6.26
C LEU A 6 6.71 -7.29 5.95
N LYS A 7 6.48 -6.46 4.93
CA LYS A 7 5.18 -6.28 4.31
C LYS A 7 5.20 -7.00 2.96
N LEU A 8 4.57 -8.17 2.94
CA LEU A 8 4.36 -8.96 1.74
C LEU A 8 3.10 -8.45 1.04
N THR A 9 3.22 -8.07 -0.22
CA THR A 9 2.07 -7.67 -1.03
C THR A 9 2.01 -8.48 -2.31
N THR A 10 0.90 -9.16 -2.54
CA THR A 10 0.59 -9.83 -3.81
C THR A 10 -0.37 -8.95 -4.61
N TYR A 11 -0.01 -8.61 -5.84
CA TYR A 11 -0.86 -7.92 -6.82
C TYR A 11 -1.30 -8.93 -7.88
N LEU A 12 -2.61 -9.09 -8.04
CA LEU A 12 -3.19 -10.02 -8.99
C LEU A 12 -4.61 -9.63 -9.37
N ALA A 13 -5.19 -10.43 -10.24
CA ALA A 13 -6.57 -10.33 -10.65
C ALA A 13 -7.57 -10.89 -9.63
N GLU A 14 -8.63 -10.16 -9.28
CA GLU A 14 -9.66 -10.59 -8.31
C GLU A 14 -10.20 -12.01 -8.57
N CYS A 15 -10.52 -12.30 -9.83
CA CYS A 15 -11.09 -13.57 -10.25
C CYS A 15 -10.02 -14.67 -10.43
N ARG A 16 -8.78 -14.47 -9.96
CA ARG A 16 -7.75 -15.49 -10.08
C ARG A 16 -8.02 -16.67 -9.15
N ARG A 17 -7.83 -17.88 -9.67
CA ARG A 17 -8.17 -19.13 -9.00
C ARG A 17 -7.04 -20.13 -9.11
N THR A 18 -6.88 -20.93 -8.07
CA THR A 18 -6.18 -22.21 -8.07
C THR A 18 -7.20 -23.36 -8.05
N ASP A 19 -6.73 -24.60 -8.00
CA ASP A 19 -7.58 -25.77 -7.80
C ASP A 19 -8.35 -25.72 -6.46
N GLU A 20 -7.83 -24.99 -5.47
CA GLU A 20 -8.41 -24.89 -4.12
C GLU A 20 -9.44 -23.75 -3.96
N GLY A 21 -9.49 -22.78 -4.89
CA GLY A 21 -10.41 -21.65 -4.80
C GLY A 21 -9.85 -20.35 -5.39
N PHE A 22 -10.36 -19.20 -4.93
CA PHE A 22 -9.75 -17.91 -5.29
C PHE A 22 -8.40 -17.77 -4.61
N VAL A 23 -7.40 -17.25 -5.33
CA VAL A 23 -6.04 -17.07 -4.78
C VAL A 23 -6.06 -16.21 -3.52
N ALA A 24 -6.90 -15.17 -3.49
CA ALA A 24 -7.07 -14.32 -2.30
C ALA A 24 -7.58 -15.11 -1.08
N ASP A 25 -8.50 -16.05 -1.28
CA ASP A 25 -9.00 -16.89 -0.18
C ASP A 25 -7.89 -17.82 0.33
N VAL A 26 -7.15 -18.46 -0.57
CA VAL A 26 -6.04 -19.38 -0.24
C VAL A 26 -4.96 -18.67 0.56
N LEU A 27 -4.53 -17.47 0.10
CA LEU A 27 -3.52 -16.68 0.80
C LEU A 27 -4.01 -16.19 2.16
N LEU A 28 -5.26 -15.73 2.28
CA LEU A 28 -5.81 -15.34 3.58
C LEU A 28 -5.94 -16.51 4.56
N ASP A 29 -6.29 -17.70 4.09
CA ASP A 29 -6.34 -18.90 4.94
C ASP A 29 -4.95 -19.33 5.39
N LEU A 30 -3.93 -19.22 4.52
CA LEU A 30 -2.53 -19.38 4.90
C LEU A 30 -2.13 -18.37 5.99
N TYR A 31 -2.42 -17.09 5.79
CA TYR A 31 -2.12 -16.03 6.75
C TYR A 31 -2.83 -16.22 8.09
N ALA A 32 -4.08 -16.68 8.08
CA ALA A 32 -4.84 -16.99 9.29
C ALA A 32 -4.23 -18.19 10.04
N ARG A 33 -3.86 -19.27 9.32
CA ARG A 33 -3.19 -20.45 9.90
C ARG A 33 -1.86 -20.07 10.56
N HIS A 34 -1.07 -19.22 9.92
CA HIS A 34 0.21 -18.73 10.46
C HIS A 34 0.05 -17.60 11.49
N ARG A 35 -1.18 -17.15 11.75
CA ARG A 35 -1.51 -16.08 12.69
C ARG A 35 -0.69 -14.82 12.43
N VAL A 36 -0.67 -14.37 11.17
CA VAL A 36 -0.02 -13.09 10.83
C VAL A 36 -0.67 -11.94 11.61
N ALA A 37 0.12 -10.92 11.93
CA ALA A 37 -0.32 -9.77 12.72
C ALA A 37 -1.48 -9.06 12.02
N CYS A 38 -1.32 -8.76 10.73
CA CYS A 38 -2.38 -8.26 9.87
C CYS A 38 -2.28 -8.79 8.45
N GLY A 39 -3.44 -9.06 7.83
CA GLY A 39 -3.57 -9.26 6.40
C GLY A 39 -4.78 -8.49 5.88
N VAL A 40 -4.68 -7.88 4.70
CA VAL A 40 -5.74 -7.02 4.13
C VAL A 40 -5.85 -7.29 2.64
N VAL A 41 -7.06 -7.52 2.16
CA VAL A 41 -7.35 -7.58 0.71
C VAL A 41 -7.95 -6.25 0.29
N LEU A 42 -7.24 -5.53 -0.57
CA LEU A 42 -7.66 -4.26 -1.14
C LEU A 42 -8.10 -4.47 -2.59
N ARG A 43 -9.32 -4.03 -2.92
CA ARG A 43 -9.85 -4.09 -4.27
C ARG A 43 -9.52 -2.80 -5.02
N GLY A 44 -8.88 -2.92 -6.17
CA GLY A 44 -8.56 -1.80 -7.04
C GLY A 44 -9.73 -1.36 -7.91
N ILE A 45 -9.57 -0.17 -8.50
CA ILE A 45 -10.52 0.44 -9.44
C ILE A 45 -9.96 0.52 -10.85
N GLY A 46 -8.69 0.20 -11.03
CA GLY A 46 -8.06 0.18 -12.34
C GLY A 46 -6.60 -0.21 -12.27
N GLY A 47 -5.99 -0.42 -13.42
CA GLY A 47 -4.60 -0.86 -13.53
C GLY A 47 -4.38 -1.81 -14.70
N PHE A 48 -3.14 -2.24 -14.85
CA PHE A 48 -2.74 -3.33 -15.74
C PHE A 48 -1.57 -4.07 -15.10
N GLY A 49 -1.42 -5.35 -15.44
CA GLY A 49 -0.24 -6.13 -15.10
C GLY A 49 0.54 -6.49 -16.36
N SER A 50 1.51 -7.38 -16.20
CA SER A 50 2.42 -7.89 -17.23
C SER A 50 1.69 -8.53 -18.43
N GLY A 51 0.51 -9.12 -18.22
CA GLY A 51 -0.39 -9.55 -19.30
C GLY A 51 -1.04 -8.42 -20.12
N ARG A 52 -0.71 -7.16 -19.84
CA ARG A 52 -1.17 -5.93 -20.52
C ARG A 52 -2.69 -5.86 -20.75
N HIS A 53 -3.46 -6.33 -19.78
CA HIS A 53 -4.91 -6.14 -19.76
C HIS A 53 -5.26 -4.88 -18.97
N LEU A 54 -5.66 -3.83 -19.69
CA LEU A 54 -6.13 -2.59 -19.08
C LEU A 54 -7.47 -2.80 -18.40
N ARG A 55 -7.51 -2.51 -17.10
CA ARG A 55 -8.70 -2.53 -16.24
C ARG A 55 -9.00 -1.11 -15.80
N THR A 56 -10.22 -0.65 -16.00
CA THR A 56 -10.65 0.70 -15.58
C THR A 56 -12.05 0.65 -15.00
N ASP A 57 -12.36 1.60 -14.13
CA ASP A 57 -13.68 1.78 -13.52
C ASP A 57 -14.70 2.43 -14.47
N GLU A 58 -14.33 2.70 -15.72
CA GLU A 58 -15.19 3.35 -16.72
C GLU A 58 -16.16 2.39 -17.40
N SER A 59 -15.85 1.09 -17.40
CA SER A 59 -16.68 0.09 -18.05
C SER A 59 -17.70 -0.48 -17.06
N LEU A 60 -18.99 -0.45 -17.40
CA LEU A 60 -20.07 -1.05 -16.59
C LEU A 60 -20.37 -2.51 -16.99
N THR A 61 -19.43 -3.19 -17.65
CA THR A 61 -19.67 -4.56 -18.10
C THR A 61 -19.61 -5.54 -16.92
N LEU A 62 -20.45 -6.57 -16.95
CA LEU A 62 -20.54 -7.60 -15.91
C LEU A 62 -19.27 -8.49 -15.80
N SER A 63 -18.25 -8.26 -16.64
CA SER A 63 -17.03 -9.06 -16.76
C SER A 63 -15.79 -8.35 -16.21
N HIS A 64 -15.96 -7.52 -15.18
CA HIS A 64 -14.82 -6.84 -14.54
C HIS A 64 -14.09 -7.77 -13.60
N ASP A 65 -12.82 -7.99 -13.90
CA ASP A 65 -11.85 -8.63 -13.04
C ASP A 65 -10.89 -7.54 -12.56
N PRO A 66 -11.19 -6.78 -11.49
CA PRO A 66 -10.33 -5.68 -11.04
C PRO A 66 -9.02 -6.21 -10.46
N PRO A 67 -7.96 -5.38 -10.41
CA PRO A 67 -6.77 -5.75 -9.68
C PRO A 67 -7.04 -5.78 -8.17
N VAL A 68 -6.35 -6.64 -7.45
CA VAL A 68 -6.42 -6.80 -6.01
C VAL A 68 -5.00 -6.78 -5.46
N ALA A 69 -4.80 -6.04 -4.37
CA ALA A 69 -3.58 -6.07 -3.58
C ALA A 69 -3.87 -6.80 -2.26
N ILE A 70 -3.18 -7.92 -2.03
CA ILE A 70 -3.28 -8.73 -0.83
C ILE A 70 -2.03 -8.46 0.00
N VAL A 71 -2.20 -7.75 1.11
CA VAL A 71 -1.11 -7.36 2.00
C VAL A 71 -1.07 -8.31 3.20
N ALA A 72 0.11 -8.75 3.61
CA ALA A 72 0.37 -9.41 4.88
C ALA A 72 1.56 -8.75 5.58
N VAL A 73 1.43 -8.51 6.88
CA VAL A 73 2.46 -7.89 7.72
C VAL A 73 2.66 -8.72 8.97
N ASP A 74 3.91 -9.05 9.24
CA ASP A 74 4.38 -9.59 10.51
C ASP A 74 5.91 -9.46 10.58
N THR A 75 6.51 -9.95 11.67
CA THR A 75 7.96 -10.02 11.85
C THR A 75 8.63 -10.70 10.66
N LYS A 76 9.86 -10.27 10.36
CA LYS A 76 10.66 -10.82 9.26
C LYS A 76 10.68 -12.35 9.25
N ALA A 77 10.99 -12.95 10.40
CA ALA A 77 11.04 -14.41 10.55
C ALA A 77 9.73 -15.11 10.19
N LYS A 78 8.57 -14.52 10.54
CA LYS A 78 7.28 -15.15 10.24
C LYS A 78 6.91 -15.05 8.76
N ILE A 79 7.19 -13.89 8.14
CA ILE A 79 6.93 -13.70 6.71
C ILE A 79 7.87 -14.56 5.86
N GLU A 80 9.14 -14.69 6.23
CA GLU A 80 10.09 -15.60 5.56
C GLU A 80 9.62 -17.06 5.66
N ALA A 81 9.13 -17.50 6.83
CA ALA A 81 8.65 -18.86 7.03
C ALA A 81 7.40 -19.26 6.23
N LEU A 82 6.66 -18.29 5.68
CA LEU A 82 5.48 -18.54 4.84
C LEU A 82 5.73 -18.26 3.35
N LEU A 83 6.91 -17.76 2.98
CA LEU A 83 7.21 -17.30 1.63
C LEU A 83 7.14 -18.44 0.60
N ASP A 84 7.74 -19.59 0.90
CA ASP A 84 7.67 -20.77 0.03
C ASP A 84 6.23 -21.21 -0.23
N GLN A 85 5.40 -21.20 0.82
CA GLN A 85 3.99 -21.57 0.69
C GLN A 85 3.19 -20.53 -0.12
N VAL A 86 3.51 -19.23 0.01
CA VAL A 86 2.89 -18.18 -0.80
C VAL A 86 3.24 -18.40 -2.26
N LEU A 87 4.52 -18.62 -2.58
CA LEU A 87 4.99 -18.70 -3.96
C LEU A 87 4.63 -20.01 -4.65
N ALA A 88 4.43 -21.08 -3.89
CA ALA A 88 3.84 -22.31 -4.41
C ALA A 88 2.40 -22.12 -4.91
N VAL A 89 1.68 -21.09 -4.43
CA VAL A 89 0.40 -20.70 -5.01
C VAL A 89 0.69 -20.04 -6.36
N LYS A 90 0.42 -20.73 -7.47
CA LYS A 90 0.52 -20.16 -8.83
C LYS A 90 -0.43 -18.98 -8.98
N GLN A 91 0.12 -17.78 -8.83
CA GLN A 91 -0.61 -16.53 -8.70
C GLN A 91 -0.78 -15.83 -10.05
N ARG A 92 0.17 -15.99 -10.99
CA ARG A 92 0.29 -15.16 -12.21
C ARG A 92 0.06 -13.68 -11.90
N GLY A 93 0.96 -13.13 -11.12
CA GLY A 93 0.92 -11.75 -10.62
C GLY A 93 2.27 -11.35 -10.04
N LEU A 94 2.28 -10.24 -9.33
CA LEU A 94 3.48 -9.65 -8.73
C LEU A 94 3.46 -9.87 -7.22
N VAL A 95 4.52 -10.45 -6.66
CA VAL A 95 4.72 -10.53 -5.21
C VAL A 95 5.87 -9.62 -4.81
N THR A 96 5.63 -8.70 -3.89
CA THR A 96 6.64 -7.77 -3.36
C THR A 96 6.88 -8.02 -1.88
N LEU A 97 8.13 -7.94 -1.44
CA LEU A 97 8.49 -7.86 -0.02
C LEU A 97 9.06 -6.48 0.29
N GLU A 98 8.45 -5.74 1.20
CA GLU A 98 8.93 -4.44 1.67
C GLU A 98 9.47 -4.56 3.10
N ARG A 99 10.58 -3.86 3.40
CA ARG A 99 11.11 -3.76 4.76
C ARG A 99 10.38 -2.68 5.54
N ALA A 100 10.03 -2.99 6.78
CA ALA A 100 9.34 -2.07 7.67
C ALA A 100 9.72 -2.35 9.12
N ARG A 101 9.37 -1.41 9.99
CA ARG A 101 9.36 -1.58 11.45
C ARG A 101 7.93 -1.83 11.91
N LEU A 102 7.71 -2.89 12.69
CA LEU A 102 6.40 -3.25 13.22
C LEU A 102 6.24 -2.78 14.66
N LEU A 103 5.21 -2.00 14.90
CA LEU A 103 4.86 -1.44 16.20
C LEU A 103 3.61 -2.13 16.74
N ARG A 104 3.75 -2.85 17.87
CA ARG A 104 2.67 -3.63 18.52
C ARG A 104 2.57 -3.47 20.03
N GLU A 105 1.36 -3.74 20.49
CA GLU A 105 0.63 -3.70 21.78
C GLU A 105 1.35 -3.69 23.15
N ASP A 106 2.66 -3.63 23.26
CA ASP A 106 3.29 -3.70 24.58
C ASP A 106 3.65 -2.30 25.09
N GLY A 107 2.68 -1.60 25.68
CA GLY A 107 2.79 -0.59 26.76
C GLY A 107 3.89 0.49 26.76
N ALA A 108 4.69 0.61 25.70
CA ALA A 108 6.00 1.27 25.73
C ALA A 108 6.06 2.56 24.90
N PHE A 109 4.92 3.14 24.54
CA PHE A 109 4.90 4.47 23.92
C PHE A 109 4.74 5.58 24.98
N LEU A 110 5.47 5.48 26.10
CA LEU A 110 5.42 6.48 27.18
C LEU A 110 6.22 7.76 26.87
N GLY A 111 6.73 7.91 25.64
CA GLY A 111 7.47 9.08 25.19
C GLY A 111 7.67 9.10 23.66
N PRO A 112 8.23 10.20 23.10
CA PRO A 112 8.57 10.30 21.69
C PRO A 112 9.44 9.12 21.26
N VAL A 113 9.07 8.45 20.18
CA VAL A 113 9.90 7.38 19.61
C VAL A 113 10.94 8.06 18.74
N GLU A 114 12.20 8.06 19.18
CA GLU A 114 13.31 8.38 18.28
C GLU A 114 13.38 7.29 17.21
N LEU A 115 12.98 7.67 15.99
CA LEU A 115 13.11 6.78 14.86
C LEU A 115 14.60 6.61 14.52
N PRO A 116 15.05 5.39 14.14
CA PRO A 116 16.40 5.17 13.63
C PRO A 116 16.80 6.20 12.56
N ASP A 117 18.09 6.50 12.44
CA ASP A 117 18.62 7.48 11.48
C ASP A 117 18.13 7.25 10.03
N GLU A 118 17.93 5.98 9.67
CA GLU A 118 17.38 5.52 8.39
C GLU A 118 15.96 6.05 8.11
N LEU A 119 15.18 6.39 9.13
CA LEU A 119 13.81 6.91 9.02
C LEU A 119 13.72 8.43 9.20
N ARG A 120 14.84 9.18 9.15
CA ARG A 120 14.83 10.63 9.37
C ARG A 120 14.26 11.47 8.22
N GLU A 121 14.43 11.07 6.96
CA GLU A 121 13.96 11.85 5.79
C GLU A 121 12.42 11.88 5.73
N ALA A 122 11.81 10.84 5.18
CA ALA A 122 10.37 10.66 5.16
C ALA A 122 9.98 9.22 5.47
N VAL A 123 8.83 9.10 6.11
CA VAL A 123 8.31 7.84 6.63
C VAL A 123 6.89 7.67 6.14
N LYS A 124 6.62 6.48 5.61
CA LYS A 124 5.27 6.00 5.36
C LYS A 124 4.83 5.23 6.60
N LEU A 125 3.87 5.79 7.33
CA LEU A 125 3.20 5.16 8.46
C LEU A 125 1.95 4.46 7.96
N THR A 126 1.82 3.16 8.21
CA THR A 126 0.56 2.44 7.99
C THR A 126 -0.06 2.07 9.33
N VAL A 127 -1.27 2.54 9.62
CA VAL A 127 -2.05 2.15 10.80
C VAL A 127 -3.13 1.15 10.38
N TYR A 128 -3.19 0.01 11.05
CA TYR A 128 -4.19 -1.02 10.81
C TYR A 128 -5.30 -0.93 11.86
N VAL A 129 -6.53 -0.68 11.41
CA VAL A 129 -7.71 -0.58 12.29
C VAL A 129 -8.85 -1.44 11.78
N GLY A 130 -9.72 -1.89 12.67
CA GLY A 130 -10.94 -2.59 12.25
C GLY A 130 -12.01 -1.62 11.74
N ARG A 131 -12.79 -2.00 10.72
CA ARG A 131 -13.91 -1.18 10.20
C ARG A 131 -14.94 -0.76 11.27
N LYS A 132 -15.11 -1.57 12.31
CA LYS A 132 -16.05 -1.29 13.42
C LYS A 132 -15.36 -0.73 14.66
N GLU A 133 -14.04 -0.57 14.62
CA GLU A 133 -13.29 0.04 15.70
C GLU A 133 -13.72 1.50 15.86
N ARG A 134 -13.89 1.92 17.11
CA ARG A 134 -14.33 3.27 17.44
C ARG A 134 -13.42 3.86 18.50
N VAL A 135 -13.19 5.16 18.38
CA VAL A 135 -12.49 5.98 19.37
C VAL A 135 -13.37 7.18 19.68
N ASP A 136 -13.61 7.44 20.97
CA ASP A 136 -14.49 8.51 21.46
C ASP A 136 -15.85 8.59 20.76
N GLY A 137 -16.44 7.42 20.45
CA GLY A 137 -17.74 7.32 19.78
C GLY A 137 -17.71 7.54 18.27
N ALA A 138 -16.59 7.94 17.66
CA ALA A 138 -16.41 8.06 16.21
C ALA A 138 -15.70 6.83 15.61
N PRO A 139 -15.79 6.56 14.29
CA PRO A 139 -14.98 5.51 13.65
C PRO A 139 -13.48 5.78 13.84
N ALA A 140 -12.70 4.75 14.17
CA ALA A 140 -11.28 4.90 14.50
C ALA A 140 -10.46 5.56 13.38
N TYR A 141 -10.74 5.22 12.11
CA TYR A 141 -10.03 5.81 10.97
C TYR A 141 -10.24 7.32 10.84
N VAL A 142 -11.41 7.84 11.26
CA VAL A 142 -11.67 9.29 11.26
C VAL A 142 -10.82 9.94 12.35
N GLY A 143 -10.86 9.42 13.57
CA GLY A 143 -10.07 9.95 14.69
C GLY A 143 -8.57 9.91 14.44
N VAL A 144 -8.07 8.85 13.80
CA VAL A 144 -6.66 8.75 13.38
C VAL A 144 -6.32 9.82 12.34
N CYS A 145 -7.11 9.96 11.27
CA CYS A 145 -6.87 11.01 10.27
C CYS A 145 -6.93 12.42 10.86
N ASP A 146 -7.88 12.68 11.77
CA ASP A 146 -8.00 13.97 12.45
C ASP A 146 -6.78 14.25 13.33
N LEU A 147 -6.25 13.25 14.04
CA LEU A 147 -5.02 13.38 14.80
C LEU A 147 -3.82 13.68 13.88
N LEU A 148 -3.63 12.90 12.82
CA LEU A 148 -2.55 13.08 11.84
C LEU A 148 -2.59 14.48 11.20
N HIS A 149 -3.78 14.95 10.84
CA HIS A 149 -3.99 16.28 10.27
C HIS A 149 -3.66 17.39 11.29
N ARG A 150 -4.13 17.28 12.55
CA ARG A 150 -3.79 18.25 13.61
C ARG A 150 -2.30 18.32 13.89
N ARG A 151 -1.57 17.21 13.69
CA ARG A 151 -0.11 17.13 13.79
C ARG A 151 0.64 17.48 12.50
N ARG A 152 -0.08 17.97 11.47
CA ARG A 152 0.48 18.43 10.19
C ARG A 152 1.33 17.36 9.49
N ILE A 153 0.88 16.10 9.55
CA ILE A 153 1.40 15.03 8.69
C ILE A 153 0.94 15.31 7.26
N ALA A 154 1.80 15.11 6.26
CA ALA A 154 1.63 15.66 4.91
C ALA A 154 0.40 15.13 4.16
N GLY A 155 -0.04 13.92 4.48
CA GLY A 155 -1.27 13.34 3.94
C GLY A 155 -1.58 12.01 4.61
N ALA A 156 -2.84 11.58 4.50
CA ALA A 156 -3.28 10.27 4.94
C ALA A 156 -4.38 9.74 4.01
N SER A 157 -4.32 8.45 3.68
CA SER A 157 -5.30 7.76 2.84
C SER A 157 -5.83 6.51 3.54
N VAL A 158 -7.14 6.41 3.67
CA VAL A 158 -7.81 5.26 4.30
C VAL A 158 -8.31 4.30 3.22
N LEU A 159 -7.69 3.13 3.15
CA LEU A 159 -8.02 2.03 2.25
C LEU A 159 -8.85 0.99 3.01
N LEU A 160 -10.03 0.68 2.46
CA LEU A 160 -10.96 -0.29 3.06
C LEU A 160 -10.70 -1.69 2.51
N GLY A 161 -10.40 -2.64 3.39
CA GLY A 161 -10.33 -4.05 3.03
C GLY A 161 -11.69 -4.66 2.69
N VAL A 162 -11.71 -5.59 1.73
CA VAL A 162 -12.89 -6.42 1.40
C VAL A 162 -12.90 -7.74 2.19
N ASP A 163 -11.73 -8.21 2.60
CA ASP A 163 -11.47 -9.34 3.48
C ASP A 163 -10.10 -9.12 4.15
N GLY A 164 -9.74 -9.93 5.13
CA GLY A 164 -8.43 -9.83 5.76
C GLY A 164 -8.28 -10.70 7.00
N VAL A 165 -7.10 -10.65 7.59
CA VAL A 165 -6.76 -11.29 8.86
C VAL A 165 -6.38 -10.20 9.85
N THR A 166 -6.89 -10.28 11.06
CA THR A 166 -6.49 -9.36 12.13
C THR A 166 -6.24 -10.18 13.38
N HIS A 167 -5.04 -10.07 13.97
CA HIS A 167 -4.65 -10.86 15.14
C HIS A 167 -4.82 -12.38 14.93
N GLY A 168 -4.48 -12.86 13.72
CA GLY A 168 -4.61 -14.28 13.34
C GLY A 168 -6.04 -14.80 13.21
N GLN A 169 -7.05 -13.92 13.10
CA GLN A 169 -8.43 -14.31 12.83
C GLN A 169 -8.90 -13.68 11.52
N ARG A 170 -9.46 -14.50 10.63
CA ARG A 170 -10.01 -14.04 9.34
C ARG A 170 -11.29 -13.23 9.56
N GLN A 171 -11.38 -12.08 8.93
CA GLN A 171 -12.47 -11.12 9.02
C GLN A 171 -13.05 -10.93 7.61
N ARG A 172 -14.06 -11.71 7.23
CA ARG A 172 -14.66 -11.66 5.88
C ARG A 172 -15.97 -10.89 5.85
N ALA A 173 -16.12 -9.94 4.92
CA ALA A 173 -17.41 -9.34 4.60
C ALA A 173 -18.34 -10.38 3.97
N ARG A 174 -19.25 -10.97 4.77
CA ARG A 174 -20.30 -11.86 4.26
C ARG A 174 -21.53 -11.03 3.90
N PHE A 175 -22.08 -11.21 2.69
CA PHE A 175 -23.24 -10.48 2.14
C PHE A 175 -24.49 -10.52 3.04
N PHE A 176 -24.64 -11.58 3.86
CA PHE A 176 -25.73 -11.76 4.83
C PHE A 176 -25.25 -11.98 6.28
N GLY A 177 -23.98 -11.71 6.59
CA GLY A 177 -23.42 -11.95 7.92
C GLY A 177 -23.46 -10.72 8.83
N ARG A 178 -23.84 -10.91 10.10
CA ARG A 178 -23.65 -9.91 11.15
C ARG A 178 -22.15 -9.76 11.44
N ASN A 179 -21.60 -8.61 11.06
CA ASN A 179 -20.35 -8.04 11.56
C ASN A 179 -19.01 -8.61 11.05
N ALA A 180 -18.59 -8.20 9.85
CA ALA A 180 -17.17 -8.28 9.49
C ALA A 180 -16.43 -7.02 9.98
N ASN A 181 -15.52 -7.19 10.95
CA ASN A 181 -14.57 -6.15 11.33
C ASN A 181 -13.36 -6.21 10.37
N VAL A 182 -13.63 -6.12 9.06
CA VAL A 182 -12.58 -6.15 8.02
C VAL A 182 -11.50 -5.13 8.37
N PRO A 183 -10.21 -5.48 8.23
CA PRO A 183 -9.14 -4.53 8.49
C PRO A 183 -9.13 -3.42 7.44
N MET A 184 -8.69 -2.25 7.88
CA MET A 184 -8.50 -1.05 7.08
C MET A 184 -7.05 -0.60 7.23
N MET A 185 -6.49 -0.04 6.17
CA MET A 185 -5.15 0.54 6.18
C MET A 185 -5.26 2.06 6.11
N ILE A 186 -4.66 2.76 7.06
CA ILE A 186 -4.51 4.21 7.03
C ILE A 186 -3.05 4.49 6.70
N VAL A 187 -2.77 4.88 5.47
CA VAL A 187 -1.42 5.13 4.97
C VAL A 187 -1.16 6.63 5.03
N ALA A 188 -0.22 7.04 5.87
CA ALA A 188 0.18 8.42 6.05
C ALA A 188 1.65 8.61 5.69
N VAL A 189 2.00 9.77 5.16
CA VAL A 189 3.38 10.12 4.79
C VAL A 189 3.76 11.42 5.49
N GLY A 190 4.93 11.45 6.12
CA GLY A 190 5.45 12.62 6.80
C GLY A 190 6.94 12.51 7.10
N SER A 191 7.53 13.56 7.66
CA SER A 191 8.92 13.49 8.14
C SER A 191 9.03 12.54 9.33
N GLY A 192 10.21 11.94 9.50
CA GLY A 192 10.48 11.05 10.64
C GLY A 192 10.19 11.70 11.99
N GLU A 193 10.56 12.98 12.15
CA GLU A 193 10.28 13.75 13.37
C GLU A 193 8.78 13.85 13.69
N ARG A 194 7.96 14.25 12.71
CA ARG A 194 6.51 14.42 12.94
C ARG A 194 5.81 13.08 13.15
N ILE A 195 6.23 12.05 12.42
CA ILE A 195 5.71 10.69 12.60
C ILE A 195 6.10 10.17 13.99
N GLY A 196 7.36 10.25 14.40
CA GLY A 196 7.82 9.85 15.73
C GLY A 196 7.09 10.56 16.86
N GLY A 197 6.79 11.85 16.69
CA GLY A 197 6.03 12.64 17.66
C GLY A 197 4.56 12.24 17.82
N VAL A 198 3.90 11.73 16.76
CA VAL A 198 2.47 11.33 16.82
C VAL A 198 2.25 9.87 17.21
N LEU A 199 3.28 9.02 17.16
CA LEU A 199 3.17 7.60 17.53
C LEU A 199 2.61 7.36 18.94
N PRO A 200 3.04 8.09 19.99
CA PRO A 200 2.48 7.92 21.33
C PRO A 200 1.00 8.26 21.41
N GLU A 201 0.57 9.30 20.68
CA GLU A 201 -0.84 9.70 20.64
C GLU A 201 -1.68 8.67 19.90
N LEU A 202 -1.18 8.09 18.80
CA LEU A 202 -1.84 7.00 18.09
C LEU A 202 -1.95 5.75 18.95
N ALA A 203 -0.90 5.42 19.69
CA ALA A 203 -0.89 4.29 20.61
C ALA A 203 -1.88 4.47 21.77
N ALA A 204 -2.05 5.71 22.27
CA ALA A 204 -3.05 6.02 23.28
C ALA A 204 -4.49 6.07 22.72
N LEU A 205 -4.64 6.46 21.45
CA LEU A 205 -5.93 6.56 20.77
C LEU A 205 -6.53 5.18 20.45
N LEU A 206 -5.69 4.21 20.11
CA LEU A 206 -6.12 2.88 19.65
C LEU A 206 -6.04 1.84 20.76
N ARG A 207 -6.98 0.89 20.76
CA ARG A 207 -7.00 -0.16 21.79
C ARG A 207 -5.89 -1.19 21.62
N ARG A 208 -5.64 -1.59 20.37
CA ARG A 208 -4.65 -2.61 19.99
C ARG A 208 -3.85 -2.12 18.77
N PRO A 209 -2.98 -1.10 18.94
CA PRO A 209 -2.29 -0.50 17.81
C PRO A 209 -1.41 -1.54 17.10
N THR A 210 -1.64 -1.70 15.80
CA THR A 210 -0.74 -2.39 14.88
C THR A 210 -0.37 -1.38 13.82
N MET A 211 0.91 -1.02 13.74
CA MET A 211 1.39 -0.02 12.81
C MET A 211 2.69 -0.48 12.15
N THR A 212 2.91 -0.06 10.91
CA THR A 212 4.23 -0.20 10.26
C THR A 212 4.81 1.15 9.91
N LEU A 213 6.14 1.22 9.93
CA LEU A 213 6.92 2.35 9.44
C LEU A 213 7.84 1.88 8.31
N GLU A 214 7.70 2.46 7.13
CA GLU A 214 8.59 2.26 5.99
C GLU A 214 9.39 3.54 5.70
N ARG A 215 10.69 3.40 5.37
CA ARG A 215 11.51 4.48 4.80
C ARG A 215 10.99 4.77 3.39
N VAL A 216 10.68 6.03 3.10
CA VAL A 216 10.30 6.46 1.75
C VAL A 216 11.02 7.75 1.38
N ARG A 217 11.22 7.96 0.10
CA ARG A 217 11.58 9.26 -0.46
C ARG A 217 10.33 9.97 -0.93
N VAL A 218 10.11 11.21 -0.52
CA VAL A 218 9.07 12.05 -1.12
C VAL A 218 9.65 12.71 -2.36
N CYS A 219 9.15 12.33 -3.52
CA CYS A 219 9.62 12.88 -4.78
C CYS A 219 8.90 14.17 -5.16
N LYS A 220 7.59 14.22 -4.91
CA LYS A 220 6.75 15.36 -5.28
C LYS A 220 5.65 15.60 -4.26
N ARG A 221 5.28 16.87 -4.06
CA ARG A 221 4.14 17.26 -3.24
C ARG A 221 3.46 18.50 -3.81
N ASP A 222 2.16 18.39 -4.10
CA ASP A 222 1.31 19.50 -4.52
C ASP A 222 1.92 20.32 -5.68
N GLY A 223 2.41 19.61 -6.69
CA GLY A 223 3.07 20.22 -7.86
C GLY A 223 4.56 20.53 -7.69
N GLU A 224 5.06 20.64 -6.47
CA GLU A 224 6.47 20.90 -6.17
C GLU A 224 7.30 19.61 -6.31
N LEU A 225 8.22 19.61 -7.27
CA LEU A 225 9.26 18.58 -7.39
C LEU A 225 10.30 18.80 -6.28
N LEU A 226 10.36 17.87 -5.33
CA LEU A 226 11.33 17.90 -4.24
C LEU A 226 12.61 17.18 -4.68
N GLU A 227 12.47 15.91 -5.05
CA GLU A 227 13.59 15.03 -5.41
C GLU A 227 13.13 13.98 -6.44
N ARG A 228 14.05 13.43 -7.22
CA ARG A 228 13.74 12.27 -8.09
C ARG A 228 13.80 10.97 -7.29
N PRO A 229 13.18 9.88 -7.76
CA PRO A 229 13.39 8.54 -7.19
C PRO A 229 14.90 8.23 -7.07
N HIS A 230 15.29 7.45 -6.06
CA HIS A 230 16.70 7.11 -5.87
C HIS A 230 17.28 6.48 -7.15
N ALA A 231 18.44 6.94 -7.59
CA ALA A 231 19.17 6.28 -8.67
C ALA A 231 19.81 5.00 -8.10
N LEU A 232 19.03 3.91 -8.08
CA LEU A 232 19.51 2.60 -7.62
C LEU A 232 20.21 1.85 -8.76
N PRO A 233 21.25 1.05 -8.45
CA PRO A 233 21.76 0.12 -9.44
C PRO A 233 20.67 -0.88 -9.81
N GLY A 234 20.71 -1.42 -11.03
CA GLY A 234 19.74 -2.43 -11.46
C GLY A 234 19.83 -3.74 -10.67
N PHE A 235 20.98 -3.99 -10.03
CA PHE A 235 21.28 -5.18 -9.26
C PHE A 235 22.03 -4.82 -7.98
N ASP A 236 21.92 -5.66 -6.95
CA ASP A 236 22.74 -5.55 -5.75
C ASP A 236 24.15 -6.18 -5.93
N ASP A 237 24.98 -6.09 -4.88
CA ASP A 237 26.35 -6.62 -4.88
C ASP A 237 26.42 -8.14 -5.07
N CYS A 238 25.30 -8.85 -4.89
CA CYS A 238 25.15 -10.28 -5.10
C CYS A 238 24.55 -10.64 -6.46
N GLY A 239 24.26 -9.63 -7.31
CA GLY A 239 23.67 -9.80 -8.63
C GLY A 239 22.17 -10.03 -8.62
N LEU A 240 21.47 -9.79 -7.50
CA LEU A 240 20.01 -9.86 -7.43
C LEU A 240 19.40 -8.57 -7.96
N ALA A 241 18.39 -8.69 -8.82
CA ALA A 241 17.71 -7.53 -9.39
C ALA A 241 17.05 -6.68 -8.29
N LEU A 242 17.30 -5.37 -8.33
CA LEU A 242 16.64 -4.42 -7.46
C LEU A 242 15.37 -3.91 -8.12
N PHE A 243 14.36 -3.67 -7.30
CA PHE A 243 13.08 -3.10 -7.73
C PHE A 243 12.78 -1.85 -6.90
N GLN A 244 11.93 -1.01 -7.47
CA GLN A 244 11.44 0.21 -6.84
C GLN A 244 9.93 0.26 -6.97
N LYS A 245 9.30 0.87 -5.98
CA LYS A 245 7.88 1.17 -5.97
C LYS A 245 7.66 2.66 -5.93
N LEU A 246 6.93 3.18 -6.91
CA LEU A 246 6.33 4.50 -6.87
C LEU A 246 4.91 4.39 -6.35
N THR A 247 4.58 5.23 -5.38
CA THR A 247 3.21 5.39 -4.90
C THR A 247 2.77 6.84 -5.09
N ILE A 248 1.64 7.01 -5.77
CA ILE A 248 1.09 8.31 -6.15
C ILE A 248 -0.26 8.45 -5.44
N TYR A 249 -0.35 9.42 -4.55
CA TYR A 249 -1.56 9.77 -3.82
C TYR A 249 -2.18 11.02 -4.43
N THR A 250 -3.42 10.92 -4.90
CA THR A 250 -4.15 12.04 -5.54
C THR A 250 -5.59 12.07 -5.04
N SER A 251 -6.31 13.16 -5.26
CA SER A 251 -7.78 13.14 -5.13
C SER A 251 -8.40 12.41 -6.33
N GLU A 252 -9.50 11.66 -6.13
CA GLU A 252 -10.32 11.15 -7.26
C GLU A 252 -10.81 12.29 -8.17
N SER A 253 -11.00 13.48 -7.60
CA SER A 253 -11.44 14.67 -8.33
C SER A 253 -10.30 15.49 -8.95
N ALA A 254 -9.04 15.13 -8.72
CA ALA A 254 -7.90 15.81 -9.32
C ALA A 254 -7.81 15.44 -10.81
N LEU A 255 -7.72 16.46 -11.67
CA LEU A 255 -7.74 16.32 -13.11
C LEU A 255 -6.45 16.85 -13.73
N HIS A 256 -5.99 16.20 -14.78
CA HIS A 256 -4.99 16.70 -15.72
C HIS A 256 -5.63 16.76 -17.10
N ASP A 257 -5.70 17.96 -17.70
CA ASP A 257 -6.36 18.19 -19.00
C ASP A 257 -7.80 17.62 -19.07
N GLY A 258 -8.54 17.70 -17.97
CA GLY A 258 -9.92 17.22 -17.87
C GLY A 258 -10.07 15.72 -17.59
N VAL A 259 -8.97 14.95 -17.50
CA VAL A 259 -8.97 13.52 -17.20
C VAL A 259 -8.52 13.28 -15.76
N PRO A 260 -9.17 12.40 -14.97
CA PRO A 260 -8.68 12.04 -13.63
C PRO A 260 -7.22 11.57 -13.65
N ILE A 261 -6.38 12.12 -12.77
CA ILE A 261 -4.93 11.89 -12.79
C ILE A 261 -4.60 10.39 -12.78
N HIS A 262 -5.25 9.60 -11.93
CA HIS A 262 -5.01 8.16 -11.85
C HIS A 262 -5.29 7.43 -13.18
N ARG A 263 -6.31 7.85 -13.95
CA ARG A 263 -6.61 7.27 -15.27
C ARG A 263 -5.58 7.68 -16.29
N ALA A 264 -5.20 8.96 -16.30
CA ALA A 264 -4.16 9.47 -17.17
C ALA A 264 -2.81 8.74 -16.94
N ILE A 265 -2.45 8.49 -15.68
CA ILE A 265 -1.26 7.71 -15.31
C ILE A 265 -1.35 6.30 -15.90
N VAL A 266 -2.42 5.57 -15.60
CA VAL A 266 -2.59 4.19 -16.09
C VAL A 266 -2.56 4.15 -17.61
N GLN A 267 -3.27 5.05 -18.29
CA GLN A 267 -3.32 5.08 -19.75
C GLN A 267 -1.95 5.40 -20.38
N ARG A 268 -1.24 6.41 -19.87
CA ARG A 268 0.08 6.79 -20.41
C ARG A 268 1.12 5.72 -20.14
N LEU A 269 1.14 5.11 -18.96
CA LEU A 269 2.04 4.00 -18.65
C LEU A 269 1.71 2.77 -19.50
N TYR A 270 0.42 2.47 -19.70
CA TYR A 270 -0.03 1.36 -20.55
C TYR A 270 0.33 1.52 -22.03
N GLN A 271 0.50 2.74 -22.52
CA GLN A 271 0.94 3.00 -23.90
C GLN A 271 2.45 2.80 -24.09
N ARG A 272 3.22 2.70 -23.00
CA ARG A 272 4.66 2.46 -23.04
C ARG A 272 4.95 0.96 -23.03
N GLU A 273 6.02 0.55 -23.70
CA GLU A 273 6.45 -0.85 -23.69
C GLU A 273 7.12 -1.24 -22.36
N ALA A 274 7.76 -0.27 -21.69
CA ALA A 274 8.66 -0.50 -20.56
C ALA A 274 8.02 -0.92 -19.23
N PRO A 275 6.98 -0.26 -18.69
CA PRO A 275 6.49 -0.60 -17.35
C PRO A 275 5.68 -1.90 -17.31
N ASP A 276 5.99 -2.76 -16.34
CA ASP A 276 5.38 -4.08 -16.17
C ASP A 276 3.94 -4.01 -15.64
N GLY A 277 3.60 -2.97 -14.89
CA GLY A 277 2.24 -2.82 -14.36
C GLY A 277 1.99 -1.61 -13.48
N ALA A 278 0.71 -1.29 -13.29
CA ALA A 278 0.24 -0.31 -12.35
C ALA A 278 -1.06 -0.79 -11.69
N THR A 279 -1.22 -0.57 -10.39
CA THR A 279 -2.44 -0.87 -9.63
C THR A 279 -3.01 0.40 -9.04
N VAL A 280 -4.30 0.67 -9.24
CA VAL A 280 -5.01 1.82 -8.68
C VAL A 280 -5.99 1.37 -7.60
N LEU A 281 -5.83 1.89 -6.40
CA LEU A 281 -6.68 1.65 -5.24
C LEU A 281 -7.46 2.91 -4.89
N ARG A 282 -8.75 2.75 -4.55
CA ARG A 282 -9.60 3.85 -4.07
C ARG A 282 -9.73 3.80 -2.56
N GLY A 283 -9.43 4.90 -1.89
CA GLY A 283 -9.71 5.07 -0.48
C GLY A 283 -11.16 5.49 -0.21
N ILE A 284 -11.55 5.51 1.06
CA ILE A 284 -12.89 5.93 1.49
C ILE A 284 -12.86 7.23 2.29
N TRP A 285 -11.68 7.61 2.77
CA TRP A 285 -11.44 8.77 3.62
C TRP A 285 -9.97 9.18 3.51
N GLY A 286 -9.64 10.44 3.72
CA GLY A 286 -8.25 10.89 3.74
C GLY A 286 -8.12 12.39 3.52
N TYR A 287 -6.88 12.83 3.38
CA TYR A 287 -6.50 14.18 3.01
C TYR A 287 -5.10 14.21 2.40
N HIS A 288 -4.82 15.29 1.68
CA HIS A 288 -3.52 15.63 1.12
C HIS A 288 -3.35 17.16 1.19
N GLY A 289 -2.14 17.62 1.49
CA GLY A 289 -1.86 19.03 1.74
C GLY A 289 -2.62 19.58 2.96
N ASP A 290 -3.05 20.84 2.89
CA ASP A 290 -3.73 21.55 3.99
C ASP A 290 -5.25 21.30 4.05
N HIS A 291 -5.77 20.35 3.28
CA HIS A 291 -7.19 20.04 3.27
C HIS A 291 -7.61 19.25 4.51
N GLN A 292 -8.79 19.58 5.07
CA GLN A 292 -9.37 18.78 6.15
C GLN A 292 -9.64 17.33 5.69
N PRO A 293 -9.52 16.34 6.60
CA PRO A 293 -9.93 14.97 6.34
C PRO A 293 -11.36 14.89 5.82
N HIS A 294 -11.53 14.20 4.70
CA HIS A 294 -12.80 14.08 4.01
C HIS A 294 -12.95 12.69 3.39
N GLY A 295 -14.18 12.37 3.01
CA GLY A 295 -14.50 11.16 2.26
C GLY A 295 -15.83 11.31 1.55
N ASP A 296 -16.32 10.21 1.00
CA ASP A 296 -17.57 10.20 0.25
C ASP A 296 -18.76 10.56 1.16
N LYS A 297 -19.39 11.70 0.89
CA LYS A 297 -20.74 12.01 1.40
C LYS A 297 -21.75 11.48 0.38
N TRP A 298 -22.79 10.78 0.86
CA TRP A 298 -23.81 10.06 0.07
C TRP A 298 -24.57 10.93 -0.97
N LEU A 299 -24.36 12.25 -1.00
CA LEU A 299 -25.02 13.23 -1.87
C LEU A 299 -24.03 14.20 -2.55
N SER A 300 -22.72 13.95 -2.52
CA SER A 300 -21.74 14.82 -3.18
C SER A 300 -21.63 14.52 -4.67
N LEU A 301 -21.78 15.55 -5.51
CA LEU A 301 -21.57 15.49 -6.97
C LEU A 301 -20.10 15.23 -7.36
N ARG A 302 -19.15 15.48 -6.45
CA ARG A 302 -17.72 15.18 -6.65
C ARG A 302 -17.20 14.35 -5.48
N ARG A 303 -16.72 13.15 -5.78
CA ARG A 303 -16.00 12.30 -4.82
C ARG A 303 -14.61 12.88 -4.65
N ARG A 304 -14.24 13.24 -3.42
CA ARG A 304 -12.91 13.77 -3.10
C ARG A 304 -12.03 12.71 -2.45
N VAL A 305 -12.43 11.45 -2.44
CA VAL A 305 -11.67 10.38 -1.79
C VAL A 305 -10.27 10.23 -2.38
N PRO A 306 -9.28 9.82 -1.58
CA PRO A 306 -7.93 9.60 -2.09
C PRO A 306 -7.91 8.41 -3.05
N VAL A 307 -7.11 8.53 -4.10
CA VAL A 307 -6.75 7.48 -5.04
C VAL A 307 -5.25 7.25 -4.96
N VAL A 308 -4.87 5.98 -4.80
CA VAL A 308 -3.49 5.55 -4.65
C VAL A 308 -3.12 4.71 -5.88
N THR A 309 -2.25 5.24 -6.72
CA THR A 309 -1.68 4.50 -7.87
C THR A 309 -0.31 3.97 -7.48
N ILE A 310 -0.08 2.68 -7.67
CA ILE A 310 1.15 1.97 -7.32
C ILE A 310 1.77 1.43 -8.60
N VAL A 311 3.05 1.73 -8.82
CA VAL A 311 3.87 1.19 -9.90
C VAL A 311 5.08 0.51 -9.26
N VAL A 312 5.34 -0.75 -9.61
CA VAL A 312 6.50 -1.50 -9.12
C VAL A 312 7.26 -2.01 -10.33
N ASP A 313 8.55 -1.67 -10.41
CA ASP A 313 9.38 -2.02 -11.55
C ASP A 313 10.87 -1.91 -11.23
N THR A 314 11.72 -2.22 -12.19
CA THR A 314 13.15 -1.93 -12.17
C THR A 314 13.42 -0.42 -11.99
N PRO A 315 14.55 -0.03 -11.36
CA PRO A 315 14.91 1.38 -11.18
C PRO A 315 14.92 2.21 -12.48
N ALA A 316 15.32 1.60 -13.60
CA ALA A 316 15.32 2.26 -14.90
C ALA A 316 13.89 2.61 -15.35
N ASN A 317 12.99 1.62 -15.34
CA ASN A 317 11.58 1.79 -15.70
C ASN A 317 10.86 2.75 -14.74
N ILE A 318 11.24 2.75 -13.46
CA ILE A 318 10.72 3.68 -12.47
C ILE A 318 11.16 5.12 -12.75
N SER A 319 12.42 5.36 -13.12
CA SER A 319 12.88 6.70 -13.50
C SER A 319 12.10 7.26 -14.69
N GLU A 320 11.85 6.44 -15.71
CA GLU A 320 11.07 6.88 -16.88
C GLU A 320 9.58 7.04 -16.56
N SER A 321 9.01 6.17 -15.72
CA SER A 321 7.63 6.29 -15.26
C SER A 321 7.44 7.57 -14.43
N PHE A 322 8.47 7.94 -13.66
CA PHE A 322 8.45 9.17 -12.88
C PHE A 322 8.34 10.42 -13.75
N ASP A 323 8.95 10.48 -14.94
CA ASP A 323 8.80 11.63 -15.83
C ASP A 323 7.34 11.84 -16.27
N VAL A 324 6.64 10.74 -16.56
CA VAL A 324 5.20 10.77 -16.89
C VAL A 324 4.38 11.22 -15.67
N ILE A 325 4.70 10.68 -14.49
CA ILE A 325 3.99 11.00 -13.26
C ILE A 325 4.23 12.46 -12.87
N ASP A 326 5.45 12.96 -12.95
CA ASP A 326 5.82 14.34 -12.65
C ASP A 326 5.00 15.31 -13.52
N GLU A 327 4.89 15.01 -14.81
CA GLU A 327 4.07 15.79 -15.73
C GLU A 327 2.57 15.77 -15.35
N LEU A 328 2.03 14.61 -14.99
CA LEU A 328 0.61 14.44 -14.66
C LEU A 328 0.22 14.99 -13.28
N THR A 329 1.19 15.12 -12.37
CA THR A 329 1.01 15.60 -10.99
C THR A 329 1.52 17.03 -10.82
N ARG A 330 1.50 17.83 -11.91
CA ARG A 330 1.97 19.23 -11.93
C ARG A 330 1.26 20.16 -10.94
N ASP A 331 0.00 19.89 -10.60
CA ASP A 331 -0.81 20.78 -9.75
C ASP A 331 -1.26 20.13 -8.43
N ASP A 332 -1.36 18.81 -8.36
CA ASP A 332 -1.87 18.08 -7.19
C ASP A 332 -1.22 16.71 -7.08
N GLY A 333 -1.02 16.29 -5.83
CA GLY A 333 -0.64 14.92 -5.49
C GLY A 333 0.65 14.83 -4.69
N LEU A 334 0.78 13.70 -4.00
CA LEU A 334 1.99 13.31 -3.27
C LEU A 334 2.58 12.08 -3.97
N VAL A 335 3.85 12.14 -4.33
CA VAL A 335 4.57 11.03 -4.98
C VAL A 335 5.69 10.57 -4.07
N THR A 336 5.70 9.28 -3.74
CA THR A 336 6.77 8.65 -2.96
C THR A 336 7.46 7.53 -3.73
N SER A 337 8.74 7.34 -3.47
CA SER A 337 9.54 6.23 -3.99
C SER A 337 10.14 5.41 -2.84
N GLU A 338 10.13 4.09 -2.98
CA GLU A 338 10.77 3.17 -2.04
C GLU A 338 11.39 1.99 -2.77
N MET A 339 12.51 1.47 -2.26
CA MET A 339 13.12 0.25 -2.76
C MET A 339 12.33 -0.98 -2.31
N VAL A 340 12.12 -1.91 -3.23
CA VAL A 340 11.49 -3.20 -2.99
C VAL A 340 12.57 -4.28 -3.14
N PRO A 341 13.02 -4.91 -2.05
CA PRO A 341 14.14 -5.86 -2.08
C PRO A 341 13.85 -7.16 -2.81
N ALA A 342 12.59 -7.56 -2.97
CA ALA A 342 12.27 -8.75 -3.75
C ALA A 342 10.97 -8.57 -4.52
N VAL A 343 11.02 -9.00 -5.76
CA VAL A 343 9.89 -9.10 -6.67
C VAL A 343 9.92 -10.49 -7.29
N VAL A 344 8.78 -11.19 -7.22
CA VAL A 344 8.55 -12.40 -8.03
C VAL A 344 7.39 -12.14 -8.96
N SER A 345 7.62 -12.35 -10.26
CA SER A 345 6.58 -12.39 -11.28
C SER A 345 6.44 -13.83 -11.78
N ASP A 346 5.27 -14.43 -11.56
CA ASP A 346 4.96 -15.84 -11.92
C ASP A 346 4.57 -15.98 -13.41
N GLU A 347 5.15 -15.16 -14.29
CA GLU A 347 4.98 -15.30 -15.74
C GLU A 347 6.03 -16.23 -16.37
N HIS A 348 7.17 -16.42 -15.73
CA HIS A 348 8.20 -17.38 -16.13
C HIS A 348 8.40 -18.37 -14.98
N ASP A 349 8.18 -19.65 -15.28
CA ASP A 349 8.34 -20.80 -14.37
C ASP A 349 9.84 -20.93 -14.04
N THR A 350 10.39 -20.06 -13.19
CA THR A 350 11.75 -20.20 -12.67
C THR A 350 11.67 -21.11 -11.44
N ASP A 351 12.13 -22.35 -11.61
CA ASP A 351 12.28 -23.40 -10.59
C ASP A 351 13.41 -23.07 -9.56
N GLU A 352 13.64 -21.78 -9.32
CA GLU A 352 14.59 -21.31 -8.31
C GLU A 352 13.88 -21.31 -6.95
N GLY A 353 14.59 -21.69 -5.89
CA GLY A 353 14.05 -21.76 -4.52
C GLY A 353 13.51 -20.42 -3.98
N PRO A 354 13.24 -20.29 -2.66
CA PRO A 354 12.69 -19.05 -2.09
C PRO A 354 13.37 -17.79 -2.63
N PRO A 355 12.63 -16.75 -3.02
CA PRO A 355 13.17 -15.58 -3.67
C PRO A 355 14.09 -14.90 -2.68
N ARG A 356 15.32 -14.70 -3.14
CA ARG A 356 16.33 -14.05 -2.34
C ARG A 356 16.02 -12.55 -2.31
N MET A 357 16.07 -11.97 -1.12
CA MET A 357 15.94 -10.53 -0.98
C MET A 357 17.23 -9.87 -1.41
N ALA A 358 17.15 -8.96 -2.37
CA ALA A 358 18.23 -8.06 -2.70
C ALA A 358 18.51 -7.11 -1.52
N HIS A 359 19.77 -6.75 -1.33
CA HIS A 359 20.22 -5.85 -0.27
C HIS A 359 20.90 -4.63 -0.87
N HIS A 360 20.34 -3.44 -0.60
CA HIS A 360 20.99 -2.18 -0.92
C HIS A 360 20.71 -1.16 0.19
N SER A 361 21.77 -0.50 0.67
CA SER A 361 21.68 0.57 1.66
C SER A 361 21.73 1.89 0.93
N TYR A 362 20.67 2.70 1.02
CA TYR A 362 20.54 4.00 0.35
C TYR A 362 19.85 5.04 1.24
#